data_AF-A0A5C7VLS6-F1
#
_entry.id   AF-A0A5C7VLS6-F1
#
_cell.length_a   1.000
_cell.length_b   1.000
_cell.length_c   1.000
_cell.angle_alpha   90.00
_cell.angle_beta   90.00
_cell.angle_gamma   90.00
#
_symmetry.space_group_name_H-M   'P 1'
#
loop_
_entity.id
_entity.type
_entity.pdbx_description
1 polymer ?
#
loop_
_entity_poly.entity_id
_entity_poly.type
_entity_poly.pdbx_seq_one_letter_code
_entity_poly.pdbx_strand_id
1 'polypeptide(L)'
;MEIYTPKQAAQAVGVHDNTIRGWVREYAAHLSASANPSHGKARLLTSADVATLQAIKDWKGAGLPPDVILERLATLPTEELQKPYIEATASPPMALQQPTTDNQALVVAIANFADVRPQVERVLDAVQELDRRIEERVAQVKEEVKQETDQKLLQYRNMLIMLGLFALLLGIAVVVLVTQR
;
A
#
# COMPACT_ATOMS: atom_id res chain seq x y z
N MET A 1 13.58 -12.60 -24.07
CA MET A 1 13.14 -12.24 -22.71
C MET A 1 13.98 -13.03 -21.73
N GLU A 2 14.62 -12.34 -20.79
CA GLU A 2 15.43 -12.98 -19.77
C GLU A 2 14.51 -13.62 -18.71
N ILE A 3 14.88 -14.82 -18.25
CA ILE A 3 14.10 -15.60 -17.28
C ILE A 3 14.94 -15.77 -16.02
N TYR A 4 14.33 -15.46 -14.89
CA TYR A 4 14.93 -15.49 -13.57
C TYR A 4 14.27 -16.58 -12.72
N THR A 5 15.09 -17.36 -12.04
CA THR A 5 14.62 -18.16 -10.89
C THR A 5 14.31 -17.23 -9.71
N PRO A 6 13.50 -17.67 -8.72
CA PRO A 6 13.22 -16.85 -7.53
C PRO A 6 14.49 -16.40 -6.79
N LYS A 7 15.56 -17.20 -6.83
CA LYS A 7 16.86 -16.87 -6.26
C LYS A 7 17.59 -15.77 -7.03
N GLN A 8 17.58 -15.85 -8.36
CA GLN A 8 18.16 -14.79 -9.21
C GLN A 8 17.35 -13.49 -9.11
N ALA A 9 16.03 -13.58 -9.06
CA ALA A 9 15.16 -12.42 -8.82
C ALA A 9 15.43 -11.79 -7.45
N ALA A 10 15.63 -12.59 -6.40
CA ALA A 10 15.98 -12.09 -5.07
C ALA A 10 17.30 -11.29 -5.08
N GLN A 11 18.31 -11.79 -5.80
CA GLN A 11 19.57 -11.08 -6.01
C GLN A 11 19.37 -9.78 -6.80
N ALA A 12 18.60 -9.81 -7.89
CA ALA A 12 18.34 -8.63 -8.74
C ALA A 12 17.51 -7.55 -8.03
N VAL A 13 16.60 -7.94 -7.14
CA VAL A 13 15.78 -7.02 -6.33
C VAL A 13 16.54 -6.56 -5.07
N GLY A 14 17.51 -7.35 -4.60
CA GLY A 14 18.26 -7.08 -3.37
C GLY A 14 17.45 -7.37 -2.10
N VAL A 15 16.75 -8.50 -2.07
CA VAL A 15 15.99 -9.00 -0.89
C VAL A 15 16.26 -10.50 -0.68
N HIS A 16 15.81 -11.05 0.45
CA HIS A 16 15.96 -12.48 0.72
C HIS A 16 15.02 -13.34 -0.15
N ASP A 17 15.46 -14.54 -0.55
CA ASP A 17 14.69 -15.49 -1.36
C ASP A 17 13.28 -15.77 -0.81
N ASN A 18 13.14 -15.85 0.52
CA ASN A 18 11.85 -16.09 1.16
C ASN A 18 10.87 -14.93 0.97
N THR A 19 11.39 -13.70 0.90
CA THR A 19 10.60 -12.48 0.64
C THR A 19 10.01 -12.53 -0.76
N ILE A 20 10.81 -12.86 -1.78
CA ILE A 20 10.32 -13.03 -3.16
C ILE A 20 9.23 -14.12 -3.22
N ARG A 21 9.41 -15.25 -2.55
CA ARG A 21 8.38 -16.31 -2.52
C ARG A 21 7.07 -15.87 -1.85
N GLY A 22 7.14 -14.92 -0.91
CA GLY A 22 5.98 -14.29 -0.31
C GLY A 22 5.30 -13.33 -1.30
N TRP A 23 6.07 -12.39 -1.85
CA TRP A 23 5.56 -11.37 -2.76
C TRP A 23 4.98 -11.95 -4.04
N VAL A 24 5.57 -13.00 -4.59
CA VAL A 24 5.02 -13.67 -5.78
C VAL A 24 3.65 -14.30 -5.52
N ARG A 25 3.33 -14.67 -4.27
CA ARG A 25 1.98 -15.12 -3.88
C ARG A 25 1.04 -13.94 -3.63
N GLU A 26 1.52 -12.92 -2.93
CA GLU A 26 0.77 -11.72 -2.54
C GLU A 26 0.34 -10.88 -3.75
N TYR A 27 1.24 -10.69 -4.72
CA TYR A 27 1.06 -9.83 -5.88
C TYR A 27 0.86 -10.63 -7.18
N ALA A 28 0.43 -11.90 -7.08
CA ALA A 28 0.32 -12.82 -8.22
C ALA A 28 -0.54 -12.27 -9.38
N ALA A 29 -1.53 -11.43 -9.09
CA ALA A 29 -2.41 -10.82 -10.08
C ALA A 29 -1.69 -9.83 -11.02
N HIS A 30 -0.55 -9.28 -10.59
CA HIS A 30 0.23 -8.29 -11.34
C HIS A 30 1.54 -8.86 -11.90
N LEU A 31 1.72 -10.18 -11.79
CA LEU A 31 2.88 -10.90 -12.31
C LEU A 31 2.48 -11.83 -13.45
N SER A 32 3.47 -12.28 -14.21
CA SER A 32 3.28 -13.27 -15.26
C SER A 32 2.74 -14.60 -14.71
N ALA A 33 2.00 -15.33 -15.54
CA ALA A 33 1.50 -16.66 -15.19
C ALA A 33 2.62 -17.66 -14.84
N SER A 34 3.85 -17.45 -15.34
CA SER A 34 5.01 -18.27 -15.00
C SER A 34 5.57 -18.01 -13.61
N ALA A 35 5.31 -16.83 -13.01
CA ALA A 35 5.75 -16.51 -11.66
C ALA A 35 4.99 -17.34 -10.60
N ASN A 36 3.72 -17.66 -10.87
CA ASN A 36 2.88 -18.49 -10.01
C ASN A 36 2.18 -19.62 -10.80
N PRO A 37 2.93 -20.63 -11.27
CA PRO A 37 2.38 -21.70 -12.08
C PRO A 37 1.63 -22.71 -11.21
N SER A 38 0.85 -23.58 -11.87
CA SER A 38 0.15 -24.68 -11.21
C SER A 38 1.09 -25.65 -10.50
N HIS A 39 0.55 -26.39 -9.53
CA HIS A 39 1.31 -27.29 -8.67
C HIS A 39 2.22 -28.25 -9.45
N GLY A 40 3.46 -28.39 -9.01
CA GLY A 40 4.47 -29.27 -9.63
C GLY A 40 5.32 -28.60 -10.73
N LYS A 41 5.08 -27.33 -11.08
CA LYS A 41 5.90 -26.57 -12.03
C LYS A 41 6.87 -25.62 -11.32
N ALA A 42 8.05 -25.43 -11.91
CA ALA A 42 9.03 -24.48 -11.42
C ALA A 42 8.56 -23.03 -11.64
N ARG A 43 8.68 -22.19 -10.61
CA ARG A 43 8.41 -20.74 -10.70
C ARG A 43 9.50 -20.06 -11.53
N LEU A 44 9.10 -19.31 -12.53
CA LEU A 44 9.99 -18.56 -13.42
C LEU A 44 9.48 -17.13 -13.53
N LEU A 45 10.34 -16.17 -13.24
CA LEU A 45 10.05 -14.74 -13.33
C LEU A 45 10.63 -14.18 -14.63
N THR A 46 9.87 -13.35 -15.30
CA THR A 46 10.33 -12.57 -16.45
C THR A 46 11.05 -11.31 -15.97
N SER A 47 11.76 -10.63 -16.87
CA SER A 47 12.33 -9.31 -16.58
C SER A 47 11.28 -8.28 -16.13
N ALA A 48 10.05 -8.36 -16.65
CA ALA A 48 8.95 -7.49 -16.23
C ALA A 48 8.48 -7.80 -14.79
N ASP A 49 8.49 -9.06 -14.39
CA ASP A 49 8.16 -9.47 -13.02
C ASP A 49 9.21 -8.94 -12.04
N VAL A 50 10.50 -9.01 -12.41
CA VAL A 50 11.59 -8.48 -11.59
C VAL A 50 11.45 -6.97 -11.41
N ALA A 51 11.14 -6.23 -12.48
CA ALA A 51 10.93 -4.78 -12.40
C ALA A 51 9.72 -4.42 -11.52
N THR A 52 8.64 -5.20 -11.61
CA THR A 52 7.48 -5.05 -10.72
C THR A 52 7.85 -5.29 -9.24
N LEU A 53 8.68 -6.30 -8.96
CA LEU A 53 9.15 -6.60 -7.62
C LEU A 53 10.14 -5.54 -7.07
N GLN A 54 10.90 -4.88 -7.94
CA GLN A 54 11.71 -3.71 -7.56
C GLN A 54 10.83 -2.54 -7.16
N ALA A 55 9.79 -2.21 -7.93
CA ALA A 55 8.84 -1.16 -7.56
C ALA A 55 8.13 -1.46 -6.21
N ILE A 56 7.74 -2.71 -5.98
CA ILE A 56 7.17 -3.16 -4.70
C ILE A 56 8.15 -2.96 -3.54
N LYS A 57 9.44 -3.28 -3.75
CA LYS A 57 10.49 -3.05 -2.74
C LYS A 57 10.57 -1.57 -2.37
N ASP A 58 10.62 -0.69 -3.36
CA ASP A 58 10.77 0.75 -3.13
C ASP A 58 9.58 1.31 -2.36
N TRP A 59 8.36 0.92 -2.73
CA TRP A 59 7.14 1.37 -2.04
C TRP A 59 7.04 0.81 -0.61
N LYS A 60 7.42 -0.46 -0.39
CA LYS A 60 7.51 -1.00 0.97
C LYS A 60 8.60 -0.29 1.78
N GLY A 61 9.73 0.06 1.17
CA GLY A 61 10.79 0.85 1.79
C GLY A 61 10.34 2.26 2.17
N ALA A 62 9.44 2.84 1.38
CA ALA A 62 8.76 4.11 1.66
C ALA A 62 7.59 3.98 2.66
N GLY A 63 7.34 2.80 3.22
CA GLY A 63 6.32 2.58 4.24
C GLY A 63 4.88 2.45 3.71
N LEU A 64 4.68 2.25 2.41
CA LEU A 64 3.34 2.05 1.86
C LEU A 64 2.75 0.71 2.33
N PRO A 65 1.48 0.69 2.77
CA PRO A 65 0.83 -0.55 3.16
C PRO A 65 0.47 -1.41 1.92
N PRO A 66 0.31 -2.74 2.08
CA PRO A 66 0.16 -3.67 0.95
C PRO A 66 -1.05 -3.41 0.03
N ASP A 67 -2.15 -2.95 0.59
CA ASP A 67 -3.40 -2.57 -0.10
C ASP A 67 -3.18 -1.39 -1.04
N VAL A 68 -2.51 -0.34 -0.58
CA VAL A 68 -2.14 0.83 -1.39
C VAL A 68 -1.18 0.44 -2.53
N ILE A 69 -0.27 -0.50 -2.27
CA ILE A 69 0.63 -1.04 -3.31
C ILE A 69 -0.17 -1.76 -4.41
N LEU A 70 -1.17 -2.56 -4.05
CA LEU A 70 -2.03 -3.26 -5.02
C LEU A 70 -2.83 -2.28 -5.89
N GLU A 71 -3.42 -1.25 -5.29
CA GLU A 71 -4.14 -0.20 -6.02
C GLU A 71 -3.21 0.53 -7.00
N ARG A 72 -1.99 0.83 -6.55
CA ARG A 72 -0.97 1.47 -7.40
C ARG A 72 -0.54 0.58 -8.56
N LEU A 73 -0.38 -0.73 -8.34
CA LEU A 73 -0.08 -1.69 -9.40
C LEU A 73 -1.23 -1.86 -10.40
N ALA A 74 -2.47 -1.60 -10.00
CA ALA A 74 -3.63 -1.66 -10.88
C ALA A 74 -3.78 -0.42 -11.78
N THR A 75 -3.27 0.73 -11.32
CA THR A 75 -3.42 2.03 -12.00
C THR A 75 -2.23 2.42 -12.86
N LEU A 76 -1.04 1.86 -12.60
CA LEU A 76 0.17 2.15 -13.38
C LEU A 76 0.16 1.46 -14.75
N PRO A 77 0.41 2.20 -15.85
CA PRO A 77 0.63 1.57 -17.15
C PRO A 77 1.91 0.72 -17.10
N THR A 78 1.86 -0.45 -17.74
CA THR A 78 2.94 -1.45 -17.72
C THR A 78 4.29 -0.87 -18.20
N GLU A 79 4.28 0.17 -19.04
CA GLU A 79 5.48 0.86 -19.50
C GLU A 79 6.24 1.62 -18.39
N GLU A 80 5.55 2.10 -17.35
CA GLU A 80 6.19 2.78 -16.22
C GLU A 80 6.84 1.79 -15.25
N LEU A 81 6.28 0.58 -15.13
CA LEU A 81 6.83 -0.52 -14.31
C LEU A 81 8.04 -1.19 -14.95
N GLN A 82 8.21 -1.08 -16.27
CA GLN A 82 9.24 -1.80 -17.03
C GLN A 82 10.59 -1.08 -17.12
N LYS A 83 10.76 0.11 -16.54
CA LYS A 83 12.08 0.74 -16.44
C LYS A 83 12.90 -0.03 -15.41
N PRO A 84 13.95 -0.78 -15.82
CA PRO A 84 14.78 -1.48 -14.86
C PRO A 84 15.56 -0.42 -14.09
N TYR A 85 15.28 -0.24 -12.80
CA TYR A 85 16.24 0.41 -11.92
C TYR A 85 17.29 -0.66 -11.57
N ILE A 86 18.22 -0.87 -12.51
CA ILE A 86 19.47 -1.58 -12.18
C ILE A 86 20.31 -0.56 -11.42
N GLU A 87 20.18 -0.55 -10.09
CA GLU A 87 21.33 -0.22 -9.26
C GLU A 87 22.37 -1.28 -9.58
N ALA A 88 23.40 -0.88 -10.33
CA ALA A 88 24.51 -1.75 -10.68
C ALA A 88 25.13 -2.30 -9.39
N THR A 89 24.88 -3.59 -9.18
CA THR A 89 25.46 -4.51 -8.19
C THR A 89 26.81 -4.06 -7.60
N ALA A 90 26.87 -3.91 -6.28
CA ALA A 90 28.04 -4.29 -5.49
C ALA A 90 27.70 -5.67 -4.88
N SER A 91 28.41 -6.78 -5.08
CA SER A 91 29.82 -7.05 -5.46
C SER A 91 29.94 -8.52 -5.93
N PRO A 92 31.15 -9.07 -6.22
CA PRO A 92 32.21 -8.67 -7.14
C PRO A 92 32.52 -9.78 -8.19
N PRO A 93 33.27 -9.45 -9.26
CA PRO A 93 34.38 -10.32 -9.64
C PRO A 93 35.69 -9.54 -9.71
N MET A 94 36.75 -10.15 -9.19
CA MET A 94 38.14 -9.72 -9.42
C MET A 94 38.41 -9.64 -10.92
N ALA A 95 38.64 -8.42 -11.42
CA ALA A 95 39.50 -8.15 -12.56
C ALA A 95 39.99 -6.69 -12.46
N LEU A 96 41.29 -6.53 -12.27
CA LEU A 96 41.99 -5.23 -12.26
C LEU A 96 41.82 -4.56 -13.63
N GLN A 97 41.11 -3.43 -13.69
CA GLN A 97 41.17 -2.50 -14.81
C GLN A 97 41.18 -1.06 -14.28
N GLN A 98 42.19 -0.31 -14.74
CA GLN A 98 42.58 1.04 -14.32
C GLN A 98 41.44 2.08 -14.38
N PRO A 99 41.46 3.10 -13.51
CA PRO A 99 40.55 4.24 -13.60
C PRO A 99 41.00 5.21 -14.70
N THR A 100 40.19 5.41 -15.73
CA THR A 100 40.22 6.64 -16.54
C THR A 100 39.46 7.73 -15.80
N THR A 101 40.21 8.70 -15.29
CA THR A 101 39.70 9.89 -14.63
C THR A 101 39.02 10.81 -15.65
N ASP A 102 37.69 10.71 -15.77
CA ASP A 102 36.89 11.75 -16.41
C ASP A 102 36.36 12.71 -15.32
N ASN A 103 37.13 13.75 -15.04
CA ASN A 103 36.82 14.76 -14.03
C ASN A 103 35.53 15.55 -14.35
N GLN A 104 35.02 15.50 -15.59
CA GLN A 104 33.80 16.22 -15.97
C GLN A 104 32.53 15.55 -15.45
N ALA A 105 32.49 14.21 -15.41
CA ALA A 105 31.34 13.47 -14.86
C ALA A 105 31.19 13.68 -13.34
N LEU A 106 32.31 13.81 -12.62
CA LEU A 106 32.31 14.04 -11.17
C LEU A 106 31.81 15.44 -10.81
N VAL A 107 32.15 16.47 -11.60
CA VAL A 107 31.71 17.85 -11.36
C VAL A 107 30.21 18.01 -11.58
N VAL A 108 29.64 17.35 -12.61
CA VAL A 108 28.18 17.36 -12.86
C VAL A 108 27.42 16.59 -11.77
N ALA A 109 27.97 15.47 -11.27
CA ALA A 109 27.37 14.72 -10.16
C ALA A 109 27.36 15.51 -8.84
N ILE A 110 28.43 16.27 -8.56
CA ILE A 110 28.53 17.13 -7.37
C ILE A 110 27.56 18.32 -7.45
N ALA A 111 27.39 18.92 -8.64
CA ALA A 111 26.45 20.02 -8.86
C ALA A 111 24.99 19.60 -8.62
N ASN A 112 24.60 18.39 -9.03
CA ASN A 112 23.26 17.85 -8.77
C ASN A 112 23.00 17.58 -7.28
N PHE A 113 24.03 17.22 -6.51
CA PHE A 113 23.91 17.00 -5.06
C PHE A 113 23.78 18.31 -4.26
N ALA A 114 24.34 19.41 -4.77
CA ALA A 114 24.21 20.73 -4.14
C ALA A 114 22.76 21.25 -4.13
N ASP A 115 21.93 20.80 -5.08
CA ASP A 115 20.51 21.17 -5.19
C ASP A 115 19.56 20.27 -4.36
N VAL A 116 20.07 19.23 -3.69
CA VAL A 116 19.26 18.32 -2.88
C VAL A 116 18.85 18.94 -1.54
N ARG A 117 19.68 19.82 -0.95
CA ARG A 117 19.38 20.48 0.34
C ARG A 117 18.05 21.26 0.35
N PRO A 118 17.79 22.19 -0.60
CA PRO A 118 16.51 22.91 -0.63
C PRO A 118 15.32 22.01 -1.01
N GLN A 119 15.56 20.82 -1.56
CA GLN A 119 14.49 19.84 -1.81
C GLN A 119 14.14 19.08 -0.52
N VAL A 120 15.12 18.71 0.28
CA VAL A 120 14.92 18.05 1.59
C VAL A 120 14.16 18.95 2.56
N GLU A 121 14.48 20.26 2.60
CA GLU A 121 13.75 21.22 3.44
C GLU A 121 12.27 21.33 3.01
N ARG A 122 11.99 21.42 1.71
CA ARG A 122 10.61 21.44 1.20
C ARG A 122 9.83 20.16 1.49
N VAL A 123 10.48 18.99 1.45
CA VAL A 123 9.85 17.72 1.81
C VAL A 123 9.54 17.67 3.30
N LEU A 124 10.44 18.20 4.15
CA LEU A 124 10.22 18.24 5.59
C LEU A 124 8.99 19.10 5.95
N ASP A 125 8.87 20.28 5.33
CA ASP A 125 7.71 21.17 5.53
C ASP A 125 6.40 20.51 5.06
N ALA A 126 6.43 19.82 3.91
CA ALA A 126 5.27 19.11 3.39
C ALA A 126 4.85 17.94 4.29
N VAL A 127 5.81 17.21 4.87
CA VAL A 127 5.54 16.13 5.82
C VAL A 127 4.91 16.66 7.10
N GLN A 128 5.40 17.77 7.65
CA GLN A 128 4.82 18.38 8.85
C GLN A 128 3.37 18.86 8.62
N GLU A 129 3.10 19.46 7.45
CA GLU A 129 1.73 19.87 7.12
C GLU A 129 0.80 18.67 6.86
N LEU A 130 1.30 17.59 6.28
CA LEU A 130 0.55 16.34 6.13
C LEU A 130 0.23 15.72 7.50
N ASP A 131 1.19 15.71 8.41
CA ASP A 131 1.01 15.18 9.77
C ASP A 131 -0.09 15.94 10.51
N ARG A 132 -0.04 17.28 10.45
CA ARG A 132 -1.09 18.16 11.00
C ARG A 132 -2.47 17.84 10.41
N ARG A 133 -2.56 17.64 9.08
CA ARG A 133 -3.81 17.27 8.41
C ARG A 133 -4.31 15.89 8.80
N ILE A 134 -3.41 14.93 8.99
CA ILE A 134 -3.76 13.59 9.45
C ILE A 134 -4.35 13.67 10.86
N GLU A 135 -3.70 14.39 11.78
CA GLU A 135 -4.23 14.58 13.14
C GLU A 135 -5.61 15.25 13.13
N GLU A 136 -5.80 16.30 12.33
CA GLU A 136 -7.10 16.96 12.17
C GLU A 136 -8.18 16.00 11.64
N ARG A 137 -7.87 15.19 10.62
CA ARG A 137 -8.83 14.23 10.04
C ARG A 137 -9.14 13.09 10.99
N VAL A 138 -8.16 12.62 11.76
CA VAL A 138 -8.37 11.61 12.81
C VAL A 138 -9.29 12.15 13.90
N ALA A 139 -9.09 13.41 14.31
CA ALA A 139 -9.96 14.06 15.28
C ALA A 139 -11.40 14.22 14.75
N GLN A 140 -11.57 14.65 13.49
CA GLN A 140 -12.87 14.78 12.85
C GLN A 140 -13.62 13.45 12.77
N VAL A 141 -12.97 12.40 12.27
CA VAL A 141 -13.58 11.05 12.14
C VAL A 141 -14.00 10.52 13.51
N LYS A 142 -13.20 10.76 14.55
CA LYS A 142 -13.53 10.34 15.92
C LYS A 142 -14.80 11.03 16.44
N GLU A 143 -14.94 12.34 16.18
CA GLU A 143 -16.15 13.08 16.56
C GLU A 143 -17.37 12.64 15.73
N GLU A 144 -17.22 12.39 14.43
CA GLU A 144 -18.29 11.87 13.58
C GLU A 144 -18.80 10.50 14.08
N VAL A 145 -17.90 9.56 14.38
CA VAL A 145 -18.27 8.25 14.93
C VAL A 145 -19.00 8.38 16.27
N LYS A 146 -18.54 9.30 17.13
CA LYS A 146 -19.19 9.57 18.41
C LYS A 146 -20.60 10.14 18.22
N GLN A 147 -20.75 11.11 17.31
CA GLN A 147 -22.05 11.69 16.98
C GLN A 147 -23.01 10.66 16.39
N GLU A 148 -22.55 9.81 15.47
CA GLU A 148 -23.38 8.72 14.94
C GLU A 148 -23.83 7.76 16.04
N THR A 149 -22.95 7.46 16.99
CA THR A 149 -23.25 6.56 18.11
C THR A 149 -24.31 7.17 19.02
N ASP A 150 -24.15 8.45 19.40
CA ASP A 150 -25.10 9.17 20.24
C ASP A 150 -26.46 9.35 19.53
N GLN A 151 -26.44 9.61 18.23
CA GLN A 151 -27.65 9.73 17.41
C GLN A 151 -28.42 8.40 17.34
N LYS A 152 -27.72 7.28 17.08
CA LYS A 152 -28.32 5.95 17.09
C LYS A 152 -28.89 5.61 18.47
N LEU A 153 -28.19 5.97 19.55
CA LEU A 153 -28.68 5.75 20.91
C LEU A 153 -29.98 6.51 21.19
N LEU A 154 -30.07 7.79 20.77
CA LEU A 154 -31.31 8.57 20.86
C LEU A 154 -32.43 7.94 20.03
N GLN A 155 -32.12 7.48 18.82
CA GLN A 155 -33.08 6.82 17.95
C GLN A 155 -33.62 5.54 18.60
N TYR A 156 -32.77 4.69 19.18
CA TYR A 156 -33.18 3.49 19.89
C TYR A 156 -34.05 3.81 21.11
N ARG A 157 -33.68 4.83 21.90
CA ARG A 157 -34.50 5.26 23.05
C ARG A 157 -35.89 5.70 22.61
N ASN A 158 -35.99 6.52 21.56
CA ASN A 158 -37.28 6.99 21.05
C ASN A 158 -38.10 5.85 20.45
N MET A 159 -37.45 4.90 19.76
CA MET A 159 -38.10 3.70 19.23
C MET A 159 -38.69 2.83 20.36
N LEU A 160 -37.95 2.64 21.46
CA LEU A 160 -38.43 1.89 22.63
C LEU A 160 -39.63 2.56 23.30
N ILE A 161 -39.61 3.90 23.44
CA ILE A 161 -40.74 4.66 23.98
C ILE A 161 -41.98 4.49 23.11
N MET A 162 -41.83 4.62 21.78
CA MET A 162 -42.93 4.44 20.84
C MET A 162 -43.50 3.03 20.87
N LEU A 163 -42.64 2.00 20.98
CA LEU A 163 -43.07 0.62 21.13
C LEU A 163 -43.86 0.40 22.43
N GLY A 164 -43.40 0.99 23.55
CA GLY A 164 -44.10 0.93 24.83
C GLY A 164 -45.47 1.60 24.80
N LEU A 165 -45.58 2.79 24.19
CA LEU A 165 -46.85 3.48 24.00
C LEU A 165 -47.81 2.69 23.11
N PHE A 166 -47.30 2.08 22.03
CA PHE A 166 -48.10 1.23 21.17
C PHE A 166 -48.63 -0.01 21.91
N ALA A 167 -47.79 -0.68 22.68
CA ALA A 167 -48.20 -1.82 23.51
C ALA A 167 -49.24 -1.42 24.57
N LEU A 168 -49.10 -0.24 25.18
CA LEU A 168 -50.08 0.29 26.13
C LEU A 168 -51.44 0.55 25.46
N LEU A 169 -51.44 1.20 24.29
CA LEU A 169 -52.66 1.46 23.51
C LEU A 169 -53.36 0.17 23.10
N LEU A 170 -52.61 -0.85 22.66
CA LEU A 170 -53.15 -2.17 22.37
C LEU A 170 -53.77 -2.80 23.62
N GLY A 171 -53.10 -2.73 24.77
CA GLY A 171 -53.63 -3.23 26.04
C GLY A 171 -54.95 -2.56 26.41
N ILE A 172 -55.04 -1.23 26.30
CA ILE A 172 -56.27 -0.47 26.54
C ILE A 172 -57.37 -0.90 25.57
N ALA A 173 -57.06 -1.01 24.27
CA ALA A 173 -58.03 -1.43 23.26
C ALA A 173 -58.59 -2.83 23.53
N VAL A 174 -57.75 -3.78 23.96
CA VAL A 174 -58.18 -5.14 24.33
C VAL A 174 -59.11 -5.11 25.56
N VAL A 175 -58.78 -4.33 26.59
CA VAL A 175 -59.62 -4.22 27.79
C VAL A 175 -60.99 -3.61 27.46
N VAL A 176 -61.02 -2.55 26.64
CA VAL A 176 -62.27 -1.93 26.18
C VAL A 176 -63.11 -2.94 25.38
N LEU A 177 -62.49 -3.70 24.48
CA LEU A 177 -63.18 -4.71 23.67
C LEU A 177 -63.79 -5.84 24.52
N VAL A 178 -63.09 -6.28 25.57
CA VAL A 178 -63.58 -7.32 26.50
C VAL A 178 -64.74 -6.80 27.35
N THR A 179 -64.69 -5.54 27.79
CA THR A 179 -65.72 -4.95 28.66
C THR A 179 -67.03 -4.65 27.91
N GLN A 180 -66.99 -4.51 26.57
CA GLN A 180 -68.18 -4.26 25.74
C GLN A 180 -68.90 -5.53 25.25
N ARG A 181 -68.41 -6.73 25.58
CA ARG A 181 -69.07 -8.02 25.31
C ARG A 181 -69.84 -8.53 26.52
#